data_AF-A0A0N0D4Y1-F1
#
_entry.id   AF-A0A0N0D4Y1-F1
#
_cell.length_a   1.000
_cell.length_b   1.000
_cell.length_c   1.000
_cell.angle_alpha   90.00
_cell.angle_beta   90.00
_cell.angle_gamma   90.00
#
_symmetry.space_group_name_H-M   'P 1'
#
loop_
_entity.id
_entity.type
_entity.pdbx_description
1 polymer ?
#
loop_
_entity_poly.entity_id
_entity_poly.type
_entity_poly.pdbx_seq_one_letter_code
_entity_poly.pdbx_strand_id
1 'polypeptide(L)'
;VLNLSNKILDNETFDKLWKEIKMIKVLAFAEEKGYDRGISEGMSKGILKNSKTMLIEALEETIGVVPEYLEKKIKQITSHTALKGLHRQAIRCKDINDFNQKLALATS
;
A
#
# COMPACT_ATOMS: atom_id res chain seq x y z
N VAL A 1 -39.35 24.35 9.79
CA VAL A 1 -39.12 24.80 11.19
C VAL A 1 -38.72 23.58 12.00
N LEU A 2 -37.44 23.46 12.38
CA LEU A 2 -37.01 22.40 13.30
C LEU A 2 -37.38 22.88 14.71
N ASN A 3 -38.46 22.31 15.25
CA ASN A 3 -39.00 22.65 16.56
C ASN A 3 -38.24 21.83 17.62
N LEU A 4 -37.23 22.44 18.24
CA LEU A 4 -36.50 21.92 19.40
C LEU A 4 -37.03 22.53 20.73
N SER A 5 -38.35 22.73 20.77
CA SER A 5 -39.22 22.60 21.95
C SER A 5 -38.85 23.40 23.23
N ASN A 6 -38.98 24.73 23.18
CA ASN A 6 -39.15 25.64 24.34
C ASN A 6 -37.92 26.38 24.90
N LYS A 7 -36.83 26.54 24.13
CA LYS A 7 -35.82 27.57 24.42
C LYS A 7 -35.68 28.50 23.21
N ILE A 8 -35.86 29.81 23.40
CA ILE A 8 -35.45 30.81 22.41
C ILE A 8 -33.92 30.70 22.33
N LEU A 9 -33.43 30.00 21.31
CA LEU A 9 -32.01 29.99 20.97
C LEU A 9 -31.71 31.34 20.33
N ASP A 10 -30.93 32.16 21.02
CA ASP A 10 -30.37 33.35 20.42
C ASP A 10 -29.42 32.98 19.28
N ASN A 11 -29.18 33.94 18.38
CA ASN A 11 -28.38 33.71 17.18
C ASN A 11 -26.93 33.30 17.51
N GLU A 12 -26.36 33.77 18.64
CA GLU A 12 -25.01 33.41 19.05
C GLU A 12 -24.93 31.94 19.46
N THR A 13 -25.90 31.46 20.24
CA THR A 13 -26.00 30.05 20.63
C THR A 13 -26.24 29.17 19.41
N PHE A 14 -27.10 29.59 18.46
CA PHE A 14 -27.30 28.87 17.20
C PHE A 14 -26.00 28.77 16.38
N ASP A 15 -25.30 29.88 16.19
CA ASP A 15 -24.07 29.93 15.41
C ASP A 15 -22.96 29.07 16.02
N LYS A 16 -22.85 29.05 17.36
CA LYS A 16 -21.91 28.19 18.07
C LYS A 16 -22.20 26.71 17.84
N LEU A 17 -23.45 26.30 18.06
CA LEU A 17 -23.88 24.91 17.82
C LEU A 17 -23.69 24.50 16.36
N TRP A 18 -23.96 25.42 15.42
CA TRP A 18 -23.76 25.16 14.00
C TRP A 18 -22.28 24.97 13.64
N LYS A 19 -21.38 25.76 14.23
CA LYS A 19 -19.92 25.56 14.08
C LYS A 19 -19.48 24.21 14.65
N GLU A 20 -19.96 23.83 15.83
CA GLU A 20 -19.64 22.55 16.46
C GLU A 20 -20.12 21.37 15.59
N ILE A 21 -21.36 21.40 15.11
CA ILE A 21 -21.91 20.38 14.19
C ILE A 21 -21.08 20.28 12.91
N LYS A 22 -20.65 21.42 12.34
CA LYS A 22 -19.77 21.42 11.16
C LYS A 22 -18.42 20.78 11.46
N MET A 23 -17.81 21.07 12.61
CA MET A 23 -16.55 20.46 13.00
C MET A 23 -16.68 18.94 13.16
N ILE A 24 -17.76 18.46 13.78
CA ILE A 24 -18.03 17.02 13.89
C ILE A 24 -18.10 16.36 12.51
N LYS A 25 -18.78 17.00 11.54
CA LYS A 25 -18.85 16.48 10.16
C LYS A 25 -17.50 16.44 9.47
N VAL A 26 -16.66 17.46 9.69
CA VAL A 26 -15.29 17.50 9.13
C VAL A 26 -14.44 16.37 9.72
N LEU A 27 -14.55 16.10 11.02
CA LEU A 27 -13.81 15.02 11.68
C LEU A 27 -14.25 13.65 11.15
N ALA A 28 -15.56 13.39 11.05
CA ALA A 28 -16.09 12.15 10.51
C ALA A 28 -15.63 11.91 9.05
N PHE A 29 -15.65 12.97 8.22
CA PHE A 29 -15.14 12.89 6.86
C PHE A 29 -13.63 12.60 6.80
N ALA A 30 -12.85 13.25 7.68
CA ALA A 30 -11.41 13.02 7.76
C ALA A 30 -11.08 11.58 8.21
N GLU A 31 -11.84 11.03 9.15
CA GLU A 31 -11.74 9.66 9.63
C GLU A 31 -12.03 8.67 8.49
N GLU A 32 -13.15 8.83 7.79
CA GLU A 32 -13.53 7.99 6.63
C GLU A 32 -12.43 8.02 5.55
N LYS A 33 -11.96 9.21 5.17
CA LYS A 33 -10.88 9.34 4.17
C LYS A 33 -9.56 8.78 4.66
N GLY A 34 -9.24 8.92 5.94
CA GLY A 34 -8.05 8.35 6.55
C GLY A 34 -8.09 6.82 6.53
N TYR A 35 -9.23 6.23 6.88
CA TYR A 35 -9.45 4.79 6.86
C TYR A 35 -9.29 4.22 5.46
N ASP A 36 -9.98 4.78 4.47
CA ASP A 36 -9.92 4.33 3.07
C ASP A 36 -8.50 4.38 2.51
N ARG A 37 -7.79 5.49 2.75
CA ARG A 37 -6.39 5.66 2.35
C ARG A 37 -5.49 4.64 3.04
N GLY A 38 -5.67 4.45 4.34
CA GLY A 38 -4.89 3.50 5.13
C GLY A 38 -5.04 2.07 4.63
N ILE A 39 -6.27 1.63 4.35
CA ILE A 39 -6.57 0.31 3.78
C ILE A 39 -5.92 0.16 2.40
N SER A 40 -6.12 1.13 1.50
CA SER A 40 -5.57 1.09 0.14
C SER A 40 -4.03 1.04 0.14
N GLU A 41 -3.39 1.90 0.93
CA GLU A 41 -1.93 1.90 1.05
C GLU A 41 -1.40 0.62 1.69
N GLY A 42 -2.06 0.14 2.74
CA GLY A 42 -1.69 -1.09 3.44
C GLY A 42 -1.76 -2.30 2.52
N MET A 43 -2.83 -2.42 1.73
CA MET A 43 -2.99 -3.50 0.75
C MET A 43 -1.91 -3.44 -0.33
N SER A 44 -1.63 -2.26 -0.90
CA SER A 44 -0.59 -2.08 -1.90
C SER A 44 0.80 -2.43 -1.38
N LYS A 45 1.16 -1.95 -0.17
CA LYS A 45 2.42 -2.29 0.51
C LYS A 45 2.51 -3.79 0.79
N GLY A 46 1.42 -4.42 1.22
CA GLY A 46 1.33 -5.85 1.48
C GLY A 46 1.56 -6.70 0.23
N ILE A 47 0.89 -6.37 -0.88
CA ILE A 47 1.06 -7.04 -2.17
C ILE A 47 2.51 -6.94 -2.65
N LEU A 48 3.11 -5.75 -2.56
CA LEU A 48 4.49 -5.53 -2.97
C LEU A 48 5.48 -6.33 -2.11
N LYS A 49 5.31 -6.31 -0.79
CA LYS A 49 6.13 -7.08 0.14
C LYS A 49 6.02 -8.58 -0.15
N ASN A 50 4.80 -9.10 -0.28
CA ASN A 50 4.56 -10.51 -0.58
C ASN A 50 5.20 -10.92 -1.91
N SER A 51 5.07 -10.09 -2.95
CA SER A 51 5.66 -10.38 -4.26
C SER A 51 7.19 -10.47 -4.22
N LYS A 52 7.84 -9.65 -3.39
CA LYS A 52 9.30 -9.72 -3.17
C LYS A 52 9.69 -11.00 -2.45
N THR A 53 8.97 -11.34 -1.38
CA THR A 53 9.19 -12.58 -0.61
C THR A 53 9.04 -13.82 -1.50
N MET A 54 7.93 -13.93 -2.24
CA MET A 54 7.69 -15.07 -3.15
C MET A 54 8.73 -15.17 -4.27
N LEU A 55 9.27 -14.04 -4.75
CA LEU A 55 10.35 -14.06 -5.73
C LEU A 55 11.65 -14.59 -5.11
N ILE A 56 12.01 -14.15 -3.90
CA ILE A 56 13.22 -14.62 -3.22
C ILE A 56 13.11 -16.12 -2.91
N GLU A 57 11.99 -16.57 -2.33
CA GLU A 57 11.75 -17.99 -2.04
C GLU A 57 11.83 -18.84 -3.32
N ALA A 58 11.26 -18.38 -4.43
CA ALA A 58 11.36 -19.10 -5.70
C ALA A 58 12.81 -19.22 -6.20
N LEU A 59 13.65 -18.20 -5.98
CA LEU A 59 15.07 -18.28 -6.30
C LEU A 59 15.80 -19.22 -5.34
N GLU A 60 15.48 -19.20 -4.05
CA GLU A 60 16.05 -20.12 -3.08
C GLU A 60 15.81 -21.58 -3.46
N GLU A 61 14.62 -21.89 -3.96
CA GLU A 61 14.25 -23.22 -4.44
C GLU A 61 14.92 -23.61 -5.76
N THR A 62 15.09 -22.67 -6.71
CA THR A 62 15.59 -23.02 -8.05
C THR A 62 17.10 -22.94 -8.21
N ILE A 63 17.75 -21.99 -7.54
CA ILE A 63 19.19 -21.73 -7.69
C ILE A 63 19.96 -21.85 -6.38
N GLY A 64 19.28 -22.15 -5.26
CA GLY A 64 19.89 -22.28 -3.94
C GLY A 64 20.12 -20.92 -3.28
N VAL A 65 21.23 -20.76 -2.56
CA VAL A 65 21.49 -19.54 -1.77
C VAL A 65 21.45 -18.29 -2.63
N VAL A 66 20.53 -17.38 -2.32
CA VAL A 66 20.40 -16.09 -3.00
C VAL A 66 21.45 -15.11 -2.45
N PRO A 67 22.35 -14.58 -3.30
CA PRO A 67 23.31 -13.58 -2.86
C PRO A 67 22.65 -12.29 -2.35
N GLU A 68 23.22 -11.69 -1.31
CA GLU A 68 22.69 -10.48 -0.67
C GLU A 68 22.48 -9.31 -1.65
N TYR A 69 23.35 -9.17 -2.67
CA TYR A 69 23.20 -8.12 -3.68
C TYR A 69 21.93 -8.29 -4.53
N LEU A 70 21.49 -9.52 -4.79
CA LEU A 70 20.26 -9.80 -5.53
C LEU A 70 19.04 -9.47 -4.68
N GLU A 71 19.04 -9.88 -3.41
CA GLU A 71 17.98 -9.50 -2.47
C GLU A 71 17.83 -7.98 -2.39
N LYS A 72 18.95 -7.24 -2.27
CA LYS A 72 18.94 -5.77 -2.22
C LYS A 72 18.30 -5.18 -3.48
N LYS A 73 18.66 -5.68 -4.66
CA LYS A 73 18.04 -5.25 -5.93
C LYS A 73 16.55 -5.54 -5.97
N ILE A 74 16.13 -6.76 -5.61
CA ILE A 74 14.69 -7.14 -5.57
C ILE A 74 13.91 -6.26 -4.59
N LYS A 75 14.49 -5.98 -3.41
CA LYS A 75 13.89 -5.13 -2.38
C LYS A 75 13.69 -3.68 -2.85
N GLN A 76 14.45 -3.21 -3.83
CA GLN A 76 14.29 -1.86 -4.43
C GLN A 76 13.19 -1.80 -5.50
N ILE A 77 12.74 -2.93 -6.07
CA ILE A 77 11.70 -2.94 -7.10
C ILE A 77 10.36 -2.51 -6.51
N THR A 78 9.69 -1.54 -7.14
CA THR A 78 8.37 -1.03 -6.72
C THR A 78 7.23 -1.47 -7.63
N SER A 79 7.55 -2.00 -8.82
CA SER A 79 6.55 -2.49 -9.77
C SER A 79 6.14 -3.92 -9.46
N HIS A 80 4.88 -4.12 -9.06
CA HIS A 80 4.30 -5.44 -8.87
C HIS A 80 4.34 -6.28 -10.15
N THR A 81 4.10 -5.66 -11.31
CA THR A 81 4.15 -6.33 -12.61
C THR A 81 5.56 -6.84 -12.93
N ALA A 82 6.59 -6.05 -12.66
CA ALA A 82 7.98 -6.47 -12.83
C ALA A 82 8.31 -7.66 -11.92
N LEU A 83 7.93 -7.60 -10.63
CA LEU A 83 8.13 -8.70 -9.69
C LEU A 83 7.41 -9.99 -10.14
N LYS A 84 6.17 -9.88 -10.64
CA LYS A 84 5.42 -11.02 -11.17
C LYS A 84 6.10 -11.65 -12.39
N GLY A 85 6.65 -10.80 -13.27
CA GLY A 85 7.46 -11.25 -14.41
C GLY A 85 8.71 -11.99 -13.94
N LEU A 86 9.48 -11.39 -13.04
CA LEU A 86 10.69 -11.97 -12.46
C LEU A 86 10.41 -13.29 -11.73
N HIS A 87 9.30 -13.40 -11.00
CA HIS A 87 8.94 -14.62 -10.28
C HIS A 87 8.73 -15.80 -11.25
N ARG A 88 8.05 -15.57 -12.39
CA ARG A 88 7.92 -16.58 -13.45
C ARG A 88 9.27 -16.98 -14.06
N GLN A 89 10.22 -16.05 -14.10
CA GLN A 89 11.56 -16.31 -14.60
C GLN A 89 12.41 -17.09 -13.59
N ALA A 90 12.32 -16.76 -12.31
CA ALA A 90 13.01 -17.45 -11.21
C ALA A 90 12.72 -18.96 -11.21
N ILE A 91 11.46 -19.35 -11.42
CA ILE A 91 11.02 -20.76 -11.50
C ILE A 91 11.71 -21.53 -12.64
N ARG A 92 12.20 -20.83 -13.67
CA ARG A 92 12.81 -21.44 -14.87
C ARG A 92 14.32 -21.23 -14.95
N CYS A 93 14.90 -20.50 -14.00
CA CYS A 93 16.31 -20.22 -13.99
C CYS A 93 17.10 -21.46 -13.58
N LYS A 94 18.23 -21.66 -14.25
CA LYS A 94 19.16 -22.76 -13.94
C LYS A 94 20.22 -22.35 -12.92
N ASP A 95 20.58 -21.07 -12.93
CA ASP A 95 21.63 -20.50 -12.08
C ASP A 95 21.42 -18.99 -11.89
N ILE A 96 22.27 -18.42 -11.03
CA ILE A 96 22.30 -16.99 -10.69
C ILE A 96 22.58 -16.09 -11.92
N ASN A 97 23.38 -16.55 -12.88
CA ASN A 97 23.75 -15.73 -14.04
C ASN A 97 22.58 -15.58 -15.01
N ASP A 98 21.83 -16.65 -15.25
CA ASP A 98 20.59 -16.60 -16.05
C ASP A 98 19.57 -15.64 -15.43
N PHE A 99 19.41 -15.65 -14.11
CA PHE A 99 18.52 -14.72 -13.44
C PHE A 99 19.00 -13.27 -13.53
N ASN A 100 20.30 -13.00 -13.35
CA ASN A 100 20.87 -11.66 -13.42
C ASN A 100 20.61 -10.97 -14.77
N GLN A 101 20.69 -11.72 -15.88
CA GLN A 101 20.39 -11.18 -17.21
C GLN A 101 18.93 -10.74 -17.31
N LYS A 102 18.00 -11.58 -16.82
CA LYS A 102 16.56 -11.27 -16.83
C LYS A 102 16.22 -10.12 -15.90
N LEU A 103 16.89 -10.03 -14.76
CA LEU A 103 16.76 -8.91 -13.83
C LEU A 103 17.18 -7.59 -14.47
N ALA A 104 18.34 -7.57 -15.14
CA ALA A 104 18.83 -6.38 -15.84
C ALA A 104 17.81 -5.87 -16.86
N LEU A 105 17.21 -6.75 -17.67
CA LEU A 105 16.18 -6.38 -18.65
C LEU A 105 14.89 -5.83 -18.01
N ALA A 106 14.55 -6.27 -16.80
CA ALA A 106 13.34 -5.84 -16.10
C ALA A 106 13.52 -4.53 -15.31
N THR A 107 14.76 -4.11 -15.05
CA THR A 107 15.10 -2.90 -14.30
C THR A 107 15.80 -1.82 -15.12
N SER A 108 16.03 -2.08 -16.42
CA SER A 108 16.48 -1.08 -17.40
C SER A 108 15.31 -0.19 -17.81
#